data_AF-A0A1C6LBM0-F1
#
_entry.id   AF-A0A1C6LBM0-F1
#
_cell.length_a   1.000
_cell.length_b   1.000
_cell.length_c   1.000
_cell.angle_alpha   90.00
_cell.angle_beta   90.00
_cell.angle_gamma   90.00
#
_symmetry.space_group_name_H-M   'P 1'
#
loop_
_entity.id
_entity.type
_entity.pdbx_description
1 polymer ?
#
loop_
_entity_poly.entity_id
_entity_poly.type
_entity_poly.pdbx_seq_one_letter_code
_entity_poly.pdbx_strand_id
1 'polypeptide(L)'
;MSGLYHFVLEINGKGGHGSRPDLAHSVIDCFHDIYSNLDTLRLKYIKPNTVLTWSLGSVNAGATFNLIPDKLTCEGSIRMMDRSSGEEFIKEFERIVAAICPLNYCTYQFKLLEQLLPTENYPACRKTYIDSIKKQIGEDVIYDCEPWMASETFSYMCSLFPGVETFVGIKNDELGSGANHHTPEFDLDEDGLTYGTAAAVSYVLEYFENTPDTSAFEPAYNSISELIATFGQQPGSTEYMDLMLNSNNFGIDGTAELLANVIRKNFGL
;
A
#
# COMPACT_ATOMS: atom_id res chain seq x y z
N MET A 1 2.05 2.80 7.71
CA MET A 1 0.92 2.77 6.75
C MET A 1 0.67 1.36 6.30
N SER A 2 -0.51 1.06 5.74
CA SER A 2 -0.83 -0.30 5.29
C SER A 2 -0.13 -0.68 3.98
N GLY A 3 0.17 -1.95 3.79
CA GLY A 3 0.48 -2.52 2.49
C GLY A 3 -0.76 -2.58 1.59
N LEU A 4 -0.56 -2.95 0.33
CA LEU A 4 -1.61 -3.06 -0.69
C LEU A 4 -1.43 -4.36 -1.44
N TYR A 5 -2.52 -5.07 -1.69
CA TYR A 5 -2.62 -5.97 -2.84
C TYR A 5 -3.80 -5.56 -3.73
N HIS A 6 -3.54 -5.25 -5.00
CA HIS A 6 -4.57 -5.09 -6.03
C HIS A 6 -4.67 -6.40 -6.81
N PHE A 7 -5.87 -6.99 -6.82
CA PHE A 7 -6.13 -8.23 -7.52
C PHE A 7 -7.19 -8.07 -8.60
N VAL A 8 -7.07 -8.92 -9.63
CA VAL A 8 -8.05 -9.11 -10.69
C VAL A 8 -8.39 -10.59 -10.79
N LEU A 9 -9.68 -10.87 -10.74
CA LEU A 9 -10.24 -12.20 -10.95
C LEU A 9 -11.11 -12.19 -12.20
N GLU A 10 -10.77 -13.05 -13.15
CA GLU A 10 -11.60 -13.36 -14.30
C GLU A 10 -12.18 -14.76 -14.15
N ILE A 11 -13.51 -14.88 -14.32
CA ILE A 11 -14.24 -16.14 -14.29
C ILE A 11 -14.81 -16.36 -15.69
N ASN A 12 -14.57 -17.55 -16.25
CA ASN A 12 -15.05 -17.96 -17.57
C ASN A 12 -15.93 -19.20 -17.43
N GLY A 13 -17.16 -19.10 -17.89
CA GLY A 13 -18.18 -20.15 -17.89
C GLY A 13 -18.71 -20.40 -19.30
N LYS A 14 -20.03 -20.57 -19.42
CA LYS A 14 -20.71 -20.82 -20.69
C LYS A 14 -22.03 -20.06 -20.72
N GLY A 15 -22.16 -19.14 -21.67
CA GLY A 15 -23.34 -18.30 -21.80
C GLY A 15 -24.53 -19.06 -22.38
N GLY A 16 -25.70 -18.43 -22.32
CA GLY A 16 -26.93 -19.05 -22.82
C GLY A 16 -28.15 -18.15 -22.75
N HIS A 17 -29.28 -18.66 -23.23
CA HIS A 17 -30.57 -17.97 -23.11
C HIS A 17 -31.06 -18.05 -21.66
N GLY A 18 -31.55 -16.94 -21.10
CA GLY A 18 -31.98 -16.85 -19.69
C GLY A 18 -33.11 -17.81 -19.30
N SER A 19 -33.89 -18.30 -20.27
CA SER A 19 -34.93 -19.32 -20.05
C SER A 19 -34.43 -20.77 -20.08
N ARG A 20 -33.13 -20.99 -20.38
CA ARG A 20 -32.49 -22.31 -20.47
C ARG A 20 -31.19 -22.36 -19.66
N PRO A 21 -31.24 -22.07 -18.35
CA PRO A 21 -30.05 -22.12 -17.49
C PRO A 21 -29.42 -23.51 -17.43
N ASP A 22 -30.20 -24.57 -17.66
CA ASP A 22 -29.74 -25.96 -17.76
C ASP A 22 -28.69 -26.20 -18.86
N LEU A 23 -28.55 -25.28 -19.82
CA LEU A 23 -27.57 -25.37 -20.92
C LEU A 23 -26.37 -24.42 -20.77
N ALA A 24 -26.32 -23.65 -19.68
CA ALA A 24 -25.33 -22.62 -19.39
C ALA A 24 -24.54 -22.95 -18.11
N HIS A 25 -23.37 -22.33 -17.96
CA HIS A 25 -22.59 -22.32 -16.71
C HIS A 25 -22.47 -20.85 -16.30
N SER A 26 -23.31 -20.42 -15.38
CA SER A 26 -23.46 -19.01 -15.00
C SER A 26 -22.24 -18.52 -14.21
N VAL A 27 -21.51 -17.56 -14.79
CA VAL A 27 -20.41 -16.88 -14.08
C VAL A 27 -20.88 -16.00 -12.92
N ILE A 28 -22.14 -15.54 -12.97
CA ILE A 28 -22.75 -14.75 -11.89
C ILE A 28 -22.99 -15.65 -10.67
N ASP A 29 -23.51 -16.87 -10.89
CA ASP A 29 -23.76 -17.83 -9.81
C ASP A 29 -22.42 -18.28 -9.19
N CYS A 30 -21.43 -18.58 -10.04
CA CYS A 30 -20.07 -18.89 -9.59
C CYS A 30 -19.46 -17.75 -8.75
N PHE A 31 -19.62 -16.49 -9.17
CA PHE A 31 -19.14 -15.34 -8.41
C PHE A 31 -19.88 -15.17 -7.08
N HIS A 32 -21.20 -15.39 -7.06
CA HIS A 32 -21.99 -15.34 -5.83
C HIS A 32 -21.50 -16.36 -4.80
N ASP A 33 -21.21 -17.58 -5.23
CA ASP A 33 -20.66 -18.62 -4.34
C ASP A 33 -19.28 -18.23 -3.79
N ILE A 34 -18.40 -17.70 -4.64
CA ILE A 34 -17.07 -17.18 -4.23
C ILE A 34 -17.26 -16.08 -3.19
N TYR A 35 -18.04 -15.05 -3.52
CA TYR A 35 -18.24 -13.88 -2.68
C TYR A 35 -18.84 -14.25 -1.31
N SER A 36 -19.81 -15.17 -1.29
CA SER A 36 -20.43 -15.67 -0.05
C SER A 36 -19.45 -16.43 0.85
N ASN A 37 -18.36 -16.97 0.30
CA ASN A 37 -17.32 -17.64 1.08
C ASN A 37 -16.24 -16.67 1.60
N LEU A 38 -16.21 -15.41 1.17
CA LEU A 38 -15.19 -14.44 1.61
C LEU A 38 -15.33 -14.03 3.08
N ASP A 39 -16.55 -14.04 3.62
CA ASP A 39 -16.75 -13.81 5.06
C ASP A 39 -16.06 -14.90 5.90
N THR A 40 -16.02 -16.13 5.39
CA THR A 40 -15.31 -17.24 6.04
C THR A 40 -13.81 -16.98 6.09
N LEU A 41 -13.26 -16.32 5.07
CA LEU A 41 -11.84 -16.03 4.97
C LEU A 41 -11.39 -15.16 6.14
N ARG A 42 -12.11 -14.05 6.37
CA ARG A 42 -11.84 -13.12 7.47
C ARG A 42 -12.00 -13.76 8.85
N LEU A 43 -12.95 -14.67 9.01
CA LEU A 43 -13.28 -15.26 10.31
C LEU A 43 -12.44 -16.50 10.68
N LYS A 44 -11.84 -17.21 9.71
CA LYS A 44 -11.15 -18.48 9.97
C LYS A 44 -9.65 -18.46 9.70
N TYR A 45 -9.19 -17.70 8.71
CA TYR A 45 -7.80 -17.81 8.24
C TYR A 45 -6.95 -16.59 8.62
N ILE A 46 -7.57 -15.44 8.86
CA ILE A 46 -6.87 -14.25 9.30
C ILE A 46 -6.85 -14.20 10.82
N LYS A 47 -5.68 -13.89 11.39
CA LYS A 47 -5.53 -13.72 12.84
C LYS A 47 -6.44 -12.58 13.31
N PRO A 48 -7.22 -12.75 14.40
CA PRO A 48 -8.17 -11.74 14.85
C PRO A 48 -7.50 -10.47 15.41
N ASN A 49 -6.19 -10.51 15.67
CA ASN A 49 -5.42 -9.38 16.21
C ASN A 49 -4.58 -8.65 15.14
N THR A 50 -4.79 -8.94 13.85
CA THR A 50 -4.14 -8.20 12.76
C THR A 50 -5.11 -7.22 12.11
N VAL A 51 -4.58 -6.10 11.63
CA VAL A 51 -5.39 -5.08 10.93
C VAL A 51 -5.34 -5.36 9.44
N LEU A 52 -6.50 -5.77 8.89
CA LEU A 52 -6.69 -6.06 7.48
C LEU A 52 -8.09 -5.61 7.06
N THR A 53 -8.18 -4.95 5.91
CA THR A 53 -9.45 -4.65 5.23
C THR A 53 -9.35 -5.02 3.76
N TRP A 54 -10.48 -5.27 3.12
CA TRP A 54 -10.54 -5.56 1.69
C TRP A 54 -11.83 -4.99 1.10
N SER A 55 -11.82 -4.77 -0.21
CA SER A 55 -12.99 -4.31 -0.96
C SER A 55 -12.92 -4.77 -2.41
N LEU A 56 -14.08 -4.94 -3.04
CA LEU A 56 -14.19 -4.98 -4.50
C LEU A 56 -14.49 -3.58 -5.00
N GLY A 57 -13.65 -3.09 -5.91
CA GLY A 57 -13.89 -1.83 -6.60
C GLY A 57 -14.73 -1.98 -7.86
N SER A 58 -14.77 -3.18 -8.45
CA SER A 58 -15.41 -3.41 -9.75
C SER A 58 -15.88 -4.85 -9.91
N VAL A 59 -17.07 -5.04 -10.47
CA VAL A 59 -17.63 -6.34 -10.88
C VAL A 59 -18.41 -6.14 -12.17
N ASN A 60 -18.02 -6.83 -13.24
CA ASN A 60 -18.60 -6.65 -14.57
C ASN A 60 -18.96 -8.00 -15.19
N ALA A 61 -20.23 -8.18 -15.56
CA ALA A 61 -20.72 -9.34 -16.30
C ALA A 61 -22.05 -9.03 -17.00
N GLY A 62 -22.26 -9.62 -18.18
CA GLY A 62 -23.51 -9.51 -18.93
C GLY A 62 -23.70 -8.18 -19.66
N ALA A 63 -24.66 -8.18 -20.58
CA ALA A 63 -24.98 -7.01 -21.41
C ALA A 63 -26.49 -6.79 -21.61
N THR A 64 -27.33 -7.80 -21.34
CA THR A 64 -28.79 -7.75 -21.51
C THR A 64 -29.46 -8.70 -20.51
N PHE A 65 -30.73 -8.44 -20.18
CA PHE A 65 -31.47 -9.12 -19.12
C PHE A 65 -31.80 -10.60 -19.40
N ASN A 66 -31.85 -11.01 -20.67
CA ASN A 66 -32.31 -12.34 -21.10
C ASN A 66 -31.18 -13.27 -21.55
N LEU A 67 -29.92 -12.91 -21.33
CA LEU A 67 -28.76 -13.74 -21.61
C LEU A 67 -27.97 -13.99 -20.32
N ILE A 68 -27.57 -15.25 -20.12
CA ILE A 68 -26.63 -15.64 -19.07
C ILE A 68 -25.22 -15.34 -19.60
N PRO A 69 -24.41 -14.53 -18.91
CA PRO A 69 -23.05 -14.23 -19.34
C PRO A 69 -22.13 -15.43 -19.21
N ASP A 70 -21.13 -15.48 -20.10
CA ASP A 70 -20.06 -16.48 -20.11
C ASP A 70 -18.77 -15.99 -19.45
N LYS A 71 -18.68 -14.69 -19.14
CA LYS A 71 -17.49 -14.08 -18.55
C LYS A 71 -17.85 -13.04 -17.49
N LEU A 72 -17.12 -13.06 -16.38
CA LEU A 72 -17.16 -12.05 -15.33
C LEU A 72 -15.72 -11.61 -15.01
N THR A 73 -15.51 -10.31 -14.87
CA THR A 73 -14.26 -9.76 -14.33
C THR A 73 -14.57 -8.93 -13.10
N CYS A 74 -13.87 -9.20 -12.01
CA CYS A 74 -13.92 -8.37 -10.82
C CYS A 74 -12.52 -7.97 -10.36
N GLU A 75 -12.44 -6.78 -9.77
CA GLU A 75 -11.20 -6.20 -9.27
C GLU A 75 -11.41 -5.69 -7.85
N GLY A 76 -10.39 -5.86 -7.03
CA GLY A 76 -10.44 -5.48 -5.64
C GLY A 76 -9.08 -5.18 -5.06
N SER A 77 -9.09 -4.65 -3.84
CA SER A 77 -7.89 -4.37 -3.09
C SER A 77 -7.97 -4.91 -1.67
N ILE A 78 -6.82 -5.27 -1.13
CA ILE A 78 -6.62 -5.59 0.28
C ILE A 78 -5.61 -4.60 0.84
N ARG A 79 -5.88 -4.12 2.06
CA ARG A 79 -4.94 -3.33 2.86
C ARG A 79 -4.61 -4.10 4.12
N MET A 80 -3.34 -4.16 4.48
CA MET A 80 -2.87 -4.92 5.64
C MET A 80 -1.77 -4.16 6.38
N MET A 81 -1.80 -4.15 7.71
CA MET A 81 -0.68 -3.63 8.50
C MET A 81 0.39 -4.70 8.75
N ASP A 82 0.02 -5.98 8.61
CA ASP A 82 0.91 -7.11 8.71
C ASP A 82 0.97 -7.83 7.36
N ARG A 83 2.18 -7.98 6.81
CA ARG A 83 2.39 -8.60 5.51
C ARG A 83 1.89 -10.05 5.48
N SER A 84 2.17 -10.82 6.54
CA SER A 84 1.81 -12.24 6.59
C SER A 84 0.30 -12.47 6.50
N SER A 85 -0.49 -11.57 7.06
CA SER A 85 -1.96 -11.58 6.98
C SER A 85 -2.44 -11.32 5.55
N GLY A 86 -1.78 -10.42 4.82
CA GLY A 86 -2.07 -10.19 3.40
C GLY A 86 -1.77 -11.42 2.55
N GLU A 87 -0.61 -12.04 2.74
CA GLU A 87 -0.18 -13.24 2.01
C GLU A 87 -1.14 -14.42 2.25
N GLU A 88 -1.51 -14.65 3.52
CA GLU A 88 -2.48 -15.69 3.87
C GLU A 88 -3.86 -15.39 3.29
N PHE A 89 -4.29 -14.12 3.25
CA PHE A 89 -5.53 -13.74 2.61
C PHE A 89 -5.54 -14.12 1.14
N ILE A 90 -4.51 -13.75 0.37
CA ILE A 90 -4.46 -14.05 -1.07
C ILE A 90 -4.44 -15.56 -1.31
N LYS A 91 -3.62 -16.29 -0.56
CA LYS A 91 -3.54 -17.74 -0.66
C LYS A 91 -4.89 -18.40 -0.42
N GLU A 92 -5.60 -18.01 0.62
CA GLU A 92 -6.90 -18.60 0.94
C GLU A 92 -8.01 -18.11 0.00
N PHE A 93 -7.94 -16.86 -0.47
CA PHE A 93 -8.84 -16.33 -1.50
C PHE A 93 -8.75 -17.15 -2.78
N GLU A 94 -7.53 -17.35 -3.31
CA GLU A 94 -7.33 -18.14 -4.51
C GLU A 94 -7.72 -19.61 -4.28
N ARG A 95 -7.46 -20.18 -3.11
CA ARG A 95 -7.91 -21.54 -2.77
C ARG A 95 -9.43 -21.68 -2.82
N ILE A 96 -10.17 -20.68 -2.33
CA ILE A 96 -11.65 -20.64 -2.40
C ILE A 96 -12.11 -20.58 -3.86
N VAL A 97 -11.53 -19.68 -4.66
CA VAL A 97 -11.83 -19.55 -6.10
C VAL A 97 -11.57 -20.87 -6.82
N ALA A 98 -10.41 -21.50 -6.58
CA ALA A 98 -10.02 -22.76 -7.18
C ALA A 98 -10.95 -23.93 -6.84
N ALA A 99 -11.57 -23.90 -5.65
CA ALA A 99 -12.54 -24.91 -5.24
C ALA A 99 -13.92 -24.67 -5.85
N ILE A 100 -14.36 -23.41 -5.94
CA ILE A 100 -15.74 -23.06 -6.33
C ILE A 100 -15.94 -23.02 -7.84
N CYS A 101 -14.95 -22.54 -8.61
CA CYS A 101 -15.09 -22.44 -10.06
C CYS A 101 -15.42 -23.81 -10.71
N PRO A 102 -14.72 -24.91 -10.41
CA PRO A 102 -15.05 -26.22 -10.97
C PRO A 102 -16.42 -26.76 -10.55
N LEU A 103 -16.89 -26.46 -9.32
CA LEU A 103 -18.23 -26.85 -8.86
C LEU A 103 -19.33 -26.19 -9.69
N ASN A 104 -19.05 -25.00 -10.21
CA ASN A 104 -19.92 -24.24 -11.11
C ASN A 104 -19.62 -24.47 -12.60
N TYR A 105 -18.81 -25.48 -12.94
CA TYR A 105 -18.35 -25.75 -14.32
C TYR A 105 -17.70 -24.54 -15.02
N CYS A 106 -17.08 -23.67 -14.22
CA CYS A 106 -16.34 -22.49 -14.65
C CYS A 106 -14.83 -22.70 -14.48
N THR A 107 -14.06 -21.85 -15.14
CA THR A 107 -12.61 -21.70 -15.00
C THR A 107 -12.29 -20.28 -14.55
N TYR A 108 -11.07 -20.04 -14.08
CA TYR A 108 -10.66 -18.72 -13.65
C TYR A 108 -9.23 -18.36 -14.05
N GLN A 109 -8.95 -17.06 -14.05
CA GLN A 109 -7.61 -16.50 -14.02
C GLN A 109 -7.55 -15.51 -12.87
N PHE A 110 -6.52 -15.62 -12.04
CA PHE A 110 -6.29 -14.72 -10.92
C PHE A 110 -4.94 -14.04 -11.09
N LYS A 111 -4.89 -12.72 -10.88
CA LYS A 111 -3.68 -11.91 -11.02
C LYS A 111 -3.57 -10.91 -9.89
N LEU A 112 -2.36 -10.73 -9.36
CA LEU A 112 -1.99 -9.59 -8.53
C LEU A 112 -1.33 -8.54 -9.41
N LEU A 113 -1.97 -7.38 -9.53
CA LEU A 113 -1.47 -6.29 -10.37
C LEU A 113 -0.56 -5.34 -9.61
N GLU A 114 -0.85 -5.04 -8.35
CA GLU A 114 -0.01 -4.17 -7.51
C GLU A 114 0.20 -4.76 -6.11
N GLN A 115 1.43 -4.62 -5.59
CA GLN A 115 1.83 -5.10 -4.28
C GLN A 115 2.72 -4.08 -3.57
N LEU A 116 2.21 -3.44 -2.53
CA LEU A 116 2.97 -2.57 -1.63
C LEU A 116 3.15 -3.25 -0.27
N LEU A 117 4.31 -3.05 0.33
CA LEU A 117 4.59 -3.52 1.68
C LEU A 117 3.94 -2.58 2.70
N PRO A 118 3.62 -3.06 3.91
CA PRO A 118 3.32 -2.15 5.03
C PRO A 118 4.52 -1.23 5.29
N THR A 119 4.27 0.07 5.42
CA THR A 119 5.31 1.01 5.84
C THR A 119 5.42 0.98 7.36
N GLU A 120 6.54 0.43 7.84
CA GLU A 120 6.85 0.33 9.26
C GLU A 120 8.01 1.26 9.62
N ASN A 121 7.82 2.06 10.66
CA ASN A 121 8.87 2.92 11.20
C ASN A 121 9.81 2.09 12.07
N TYR A 122 11.10 2.11 11.76
CA TYR A 122 12.09 1.43 12.58
C TYR A 122 12.17 2.10 13.97
N PRO A 123 12.08 1.35 15.09
CA PRO A 123 11.93 1.94 16.42
C PRO A 123 13.03 2.94 16.81
N ALA A 124 14.29 2.67 16.46
CA ALA A 124 15.40 3.58 16.77
C ALA A 124 15.32 4.88 15.95
N CYS A 125 14.94 4.80 14.68
CA CYS A 125 14.74 5.96 13.81
C CYS A 125 13.56 6.80 14.30
N ARG A 126 12.43 6.15 14.66
CA ARG A 126 11.27 6.83 15.26
C ARG A 126 11.65 7.56 16.56
N LYS A 127 12.41 6.91 17.44
CA LYS A 127 12.85 7.52 18.70
C LYS A 127 13.70 8.77 18.42
N THR A 128 14.68 8.65 17.54
CA THR A 128 15.59 9.75 17.18
C THR A 128 14.81 10.92 16.55
N TYR A 129 13.82 10.62 15.71
CA TYR A 129 12.90 11.63 15.19
C TYR A 129 12.12 12.34 16.30
N ILE A 130 11.49 11.59 17.22
CA ILE A 130 10.74 12.19 18.32
C ILE A 130 11.63 13.09 19.18
N ASP A 131 12.83 12.62 19.52
CA ASP A 131 13.78 13.40 20.32
C ASP A 131 14.20 14.70 19.61
N SER A 132 14.40 14.65 18.28
CA SER A 132 14.74 15.83 17.48
C SER A 132 13.62 16.88 17.49
N ILE A 133 12.36 16.45 17.32
CA ILE A 133 11.20 17.35 17.35
C ILE A 133 11.03 17.96 18.73
N LYS A 134 11.14 17.17 19.81
CA LYS A 134 11.07 17.68 21.19
C LYS A 134 12.12 18.75 21.48
N LYS A 135 13.34 18.54 20.98
CA LYS A 135 14.48 19.43 21.20
C LYS A 135 14.39 20.73 20.39
N GLN A 136 14.00 20.65 19.12
CA GLN A 136 14.09 21.78 18.18
C GLN A 136 12.79 22.56 18.01
N ILE A 137 11.63 21.90 18.17
CA ILE A 137 10.31 22.49 17.91
C ILE A 137 9.48 22.55 19.19
N GLY A 138 9.42 21.46 19.94
CA GLY A 138 8.68 21.34 21.20
C GLY A 138 7.98 19.99 21.32
N GLU A 139 7.58 19.62 22.54
CA GLU A 139 6.90 18.35 22.78
C GLU A 139 5.41 18.39 22.42
N ASP A 140 4.76 19.55 22.57
CA ASP A 140 3.32 19.73 22.37
C ASP A 140 2.85 19.64 20.90
N VAL A 141 3.79 19.52 19.96
CA VAL A 141 3.50 19.36 18.52
C VAL A 141 3.48 17.90 18.07
N ILE A 142 3.79 16.95 18.96
CA ILE A 142 3.85 15.52 18.63
C ILE A 142 2.53 14.86 19.01
N TYR A 143 1.91 14.19 18.03
CA TYR A 143 0.66 13.46 18.20
C TYR A 143 0.83 12.03 17.71
N ASP A 144 0.37 11.07 18.52
CA ASP A 144 0.19 9.70 18.02
C ASP A 144 -1.05 9.66 17.12
N CYS A 145 -0.95 8.92 16.02
CA CYS A 145 -2.06 8.68 15.11
C CYS A 145 -2.35 7.19 15.02
N GLU A 146 -3.61 6.86 14.74
CA GLU A 146 -4.00 5.51 14.39
C GLU A 146 -3.28 5.06 13.11
N PRO A 147 -3.04 3.76 12.92
CA PRO A 147 -2.51 3.24 11.66
C PRO A 147 -3.32 3.71 10.46
N TRP A 148 -2.66 4.40 9.52
CA TRP A 148 -3.32 4.86 8.30
C TRP A 148 -3.40 3.73 7.26
N MET A 149 -4.63 3.39 6.87
CA MET A 149 -4.95 2.35 5.87
C MET A 149 -4.73 2.78 4.40
N ALA A 150 -4.12 3.96 4.17
CA ALA A 150 -3.50 4.26 2.89
C ALA A 150 -2.21 3.43 2.73
N SER A 151 -1.67 3.39 1.52
CA SER A 151 -0.41 2.69 1.22
C SER A 151 0.58 3.64 0.57
N GLU A 152 1.86 3.36 0.76
CA GLU A 152 2.95 4.24 0.32
C GLU A 152 4.14 3.40 -0.17
N THR A 153 4.76 3.87 -1.25
CA THR A 153 5.94 3.28 -1.89
C THR A 153 7.22 3.42 -1.05
N PHE A 154 7.25 4.36 -0.10
CA PHE A 154 8.31 4.46 0.91
C PHE A 154 8.51 3.17 1.71
N SER A 155 7.50 2.29 1.77
CA SER A 155 7.62 0.93 2.31
C SER A 155 8.75 0.11 1.65
N TYR A 156 9.02 0.31 0.35
CA TYR A 156 10.16 -0.32 -0.32
C TYR A 156 11.50 0.18 0.21
N MET A 157 11.61 1.48 0.51
CA MET A 157 12.81 2.03 1.16
C MET A 157 13.00 1.44 2.54
N CYS A 158 11.94 1.41 3.36
CA CYS A 158 11.98 0.82 4.70
C CYS A 158 12.26 -0.69 4.70
N SER A 159 12.02 -1.36 3.57
CA SER A 159 12.34 -2.79 3.42
C SER A 159 13.83 -3.06 3.18
N LEU A 160 14.58 -2.06 2.71
CA LEU A 160 16.03 -2.12 2.47
C LEU A 160 16.84 -1.44 3.58
N PHE A 161 16.30 -0.38 4.18
CA PHE A 161 16.99 0.49 5.11
C PHE A 161 16.10 0.82 6.31
N PRO A 162 16.66 1.00 7.52
CA PRO A 162 15.90 1.46 8.67
C PRO A 162 15.42 2.89 8.42
N GLY A 163 14.10 3.10 8.43
CA GLY A 163 13.48 4.37 8.07
C GLY A 163 12.47 4.87 9.08
N VAL A 164 12.08 6.13 8.92
CA VAL A 164 10.95 6.74 9.63
C VAL A 164 10.17 7.62 8.65
N GLU A 165 8.87 7.37 8.58
CA GLU A 165 7.87 8.16 7.89
C GLU A 165 6.97 8.83 8.93
N THR A 166 6.65 10.10 8.70
CA THR A 166 5.84 10.90 9.62
C THR A 166 4.90 11.80 8.85
N PHE A 167 3.75 12.10 9.43
CA PHE A 167 2.78 13.02 8.85
C PHE A 167 2.96 14.42 9.43
N VAL A 168 2.80 15.41 8.57
CA VAL A 168 2.74 16.81 8.98
C VAL A 168 1.27 17.22 9.03
N GLY A 169 0.85 17.83 10.13
CA GLY A 169 -0.50 18.35 10.27
C GLY A 169 -0.72 19.51 9.30
N ILE A 170 -1.72 19.39 8.42
CA ILE A 170 -2.07 20.40 7.41
C ILE A 170 -3.51 20.90 7.54
N LYS A 171 -4.25 20.41 8.54
CA LYS A 171 -5.64 20.80 8.81
C LYS A 171 -5.67 22.09 9.61
N ASN A 172 -6.41 23.08 9.11
CA ASN A 172 -6.66 24.34 9.78
C ASN A 172 -8.13 24.76 9.52
N ASP A 173 -8.96 24.72 10.57
CA ASP A 173 -10.39 25.02 10.47
C ASP A 173 -10.65 26.52 10.16
N GLU A 174 -9.73 27.43 10.52
CA GLU A 174 -9.85 28.87 10.22
C GLU A 174 -9.61 29.17 8.74
N LEU A 175 -8.69 28.43 8.12
CA LEU A 175 -8.42 28.48 6.67
C LEU A 175 -9.39 27.60 5.86
N GLY A 176 -10.12 26.71 6.51
CA GLY A 176 -11.01 25.75 5.85
C GLY A 176 -10.29 24.58 5.18
N SER A 177 -9.06 24.25 5.61
CA SER A 177 -8.26 23.16 5.06
C SER A 177 -8.46 21.84 5.82
N GLY A 178 -7.95 20.73 5.23
CA GLY A 178 -8.00 19.40 5.84
C GLY A 178 -9.12 18.48 5.36
N ALA A 179 -9.68 18.75 4.18
CA ALA A 179 -10.46 17.75 3.45
C ALA A 179 -9.60 16.52 3.11
N ASN A 180 -10.25 15.38 2.87
CA ASN A 180 -9.55 14.12 2.60
C ASN A 180 -8.71 14.21 1.33
N HIS A 181 -7.61 13.45 1.31
CA HIS A 181 -6.83 13.23 0.08
C HIS A 181 -7.73 12.72 -1.05
N HIS A 182 -7.41 13.14 -2.29
CA HIS A 182 -8.11 12.76 -3.53
C HIS A 182 -9.56 13.27 -3.64
N THR A 183 -9.92 14.31 -2.88
CA THR A 183 -11.19 15.02 -3.04
C THR A 183 -10.99 16.35 -3.78
N PRO A 184 -11.97 16.82 -4.57
CA PRO A 184 -11.91 18.15 -5.19
C PRO A 184 -11.74 19.31 -4.19
N GLU A 185 -12.18 19.10 -2.95
CA GLU A 185 -12.11 20.05 -1.84
C GLU A 185 -10.76 20.03 -1.11
N PHE A 186 -9.82 19.18 -1.53
CA PHE A 186 -8.50 19.09 -0.91
C PHE A 186 -7.78 20.45 -0.95
N ASP A 187 -7.42 20.93 0.24
CA ASP A 187 -6.59 22.11 0.47
C ASP A 187 -5.79 21.91 1.77
N LEU A 188 -4.71 22.67 1.93
CA LEU A 188 -3.74 22.51 3.01
C LEU A 188 -3.36 23.84 3.65
N ASP A 189 -3.06 23.83 4.95
CA ASP A 189 -2.38 24.94 5.61
C ASP A 189 -0.90 24.97 5.18
N GLU A 190 -0.50 26.01 4.45
CA GLU A 190 0.86 26.15 3.91
C GLU A 190 1.93 26.30 5.00
N ASP A 191 1.56 26.68 6.23
CA ASP A 191 2.50 26.65 7.36
C ASP A 191 3.02 25.23 7.62
N GLY A 192 2.25 24.21 7.24
CA GLY A 192 2.69 22.81 7.20
C GLY A 192 3.96 22.58 6.39
N LEU A 193 4.22 23.35 5.33
CA LEU A 193 5.47 23.26 4.56
C LEU A 193 6.69 23.67 5.40
N THR A 194 6.53 24.72 6.20
CA THR A 194 7.57 25.19 7.12
C THR A 194 7.82 24.17 8.22
N TYR A 195 6.75 23.64 8.83
CA TYR A 195 6.87 22.61 9.86
C TYR A 195 7.48 21.31 9.34
N GLY A 196 7.08 20.85 8.16
CA GLY A 196 7.66 19.67 7.51
C GLY A 196 9.15 19.84 7.22
N THR A 197 9.55 21.00 6.72
CA THR A 197 10.96 21.32 6.47
C THR A 197 11.75 21.36 7.77
N ALA A 198 11.24 22.04 8.79
CA ALA A 198 11.87 22.11 10.10
C ALA A 198 12.02 20.73 10.74
N ALA A 199 11.00 19.87 10.64
CA ALA A 199 11.03 18.51 11.14
C ALA A 199 12.09 17.65 10.44
N ALA A 200 12.15 17.70 9.09
CA ALA A 200 13.14 16.97 8.31
C ALA A 200 14.58 17.41 8.66
N VAL A 201 14.84 18.72 8.72
CA VAL A 201 16.15 19.27 9.09
C VAL A 201 16.51 18.90 10.53
N SER A 202 15.55 18.98 11.47
CA SER A 202 15.76 18.60 12.86
C SER A 202 16.19 17.14 12.99
N TYR A 203 15.54 16.23 12.25
CA TYR A 203 15.92 14.82 12.22
C TYR A 203 17.32 14.60 11.67
N VAL A 204 17.71 15.29 10.59
CA VAL A 204 19.06 15.17 10.02
C VAL A 204 20.13 15.65 11.00
N LEU A 205 19.91 16.79 11.67
CA LEU A 205 20.84 17.31 12.69
C LEU A 205 20.97 16.33 13.86
N GLU A 206 19.85 15.83 14.38
CA GLU A 206 19.85 14.88 15.48
C GLU A 206 20.49 13.53 15.08
N TYR A 207 20.31 13.07 13.85
CA TYR A 207 20.95 11.86 13.34
C TYR A 207 22.48 11.97 13.32
N PHE A 208 23.03 13.15 12.97
CA PHE A 208 24.48 13.38 13.00
C PHE A 208 25.05 13.52 14.41
N GLU A 209 24.27 14.04 15.36
CA GLU A 209 24.69 14.15 16.76
C GLU A 209 24.53 12.82 17.52
N ASN A 210 23.41 12.14 17.28
CA ASN A 210 22.95 10.96 17.98
C ASN A 210 22.42 9.93 16.97
N THR A 211 23.33 9.28 16.25
CA THR A 211 22.97 8.28 15.23
C THR A 211 22.14 7.14 15.84
N PRO A 212 20.97 6.81 15.26
CA PRO A 212 20.13 5.70 15.73
C PRO A 212 20.91 4.37 15.69
N ASP A 213 20.76 3.55 16.73
CA ASP A 213 21.29 2.18 16.70
C ASP A 213 20.42 1.30 15.81
N THR A 214 20.94 1.02 14.61
CA THR A 214 20.30 0.15 13.62
C THR A 214 21.04 -1.17 13.44
N SER A 215 21.90 -1.55 14.40
CA SER A 215 22.70 -2.78 14.30
C SER A 215 21.87 -4.06 14.25
N ALA A 216 20.65 -4.03 14.78
CA ALA A 216 19.68 -5.12 14.76
C ALA A 216 18.68 -5.06 13.59
N PHE A 217 18.84 -4.11 12.66
CA PHE A 217 17.97 -4.02 11.50
C PHE A 217 18.29 -5.14 10.51
N GLU A 218 17.30 -5.98 10.24
CA GLU A 218 17.35 -7.03 9.24
C GLU A 218 16.53 -6.58 8.02
N PRO A 219 17.16 -6.33 6.86
CA PRO A 219 16.43 -5.89 5.68
C PRO A 219 15.54 -7.03 5.15
N ALA A 220 14.31 -6.70 4.75
CA ALA A 220 13.40 -7.67 4.13
C ALA A 220 13.85 -8.05 2.72
N TYR A 221 14.65 -7.20 2.07
CA TYR A 221 15.24 -7.41 0.75
C TYR A 221 16.71 -6.94 0.77
N ASN A 222 17.59 -7.64 0.06
CA ASN A 222 19.02 -7.36 0.12
C ASN A 222 19.50 -6.35 -0.93
N SER A 223 18.66 -6.02 -1.91
CA SER A 223 19.01 -5.06 -2.96
C SER A 223 17.79 -4.49 -3.67
N ILE A 224 17.98 -3.33 -4.29
CA ILE A 224 16.99 -2.74 -5.22
C ILE A 224 16.68 -3.70 -6.37
N SER A 225 17.68 -4.41 -6.89
CA SER A 225 17.48 -5.41 -7.96
C SER A 225 16.54 -6.54 -7.53
N GLU A 226 16.62 -6.97 -6.27
CA GLU A 226 15.72 -7.99 -5.70
C GLU A 226 14.29 -7.46 -5.56
N LEU A 227 14.14 -6.22 -5.09
CA LEU A 227 12.83 -5.54 -5.06
C LEU A 227 12.21 -5.43 -6.45
N ILE A 228 12.99 -5.06 -7.47
CA ILE A 228 12.52 -4.94 -8.85
C ILE A 228 12.18 -6.31 -9.44
N ALA A 229 12.97 -7.34 -9.15
CA ALA A 229 12.64 -8.69 -9.56
C ALA A 229 11.31 -9.17 -8.91
N THR A 230 11.03 -8.73 -7.69
CA THR A 230 9.83 -9.11 -6.94
C THR A 230 8.59 -8.30 -7.35
N PHE A 231 8.74 -6.98 -7.48
CA PHE A 231 7.62 -6.04 -7.64
C PHE A 231 7.64 -5.29 -8.98
N GLY A 232 8.77 -5.20 -9.68
CA GLY A 232 8.95 -4.34 -10.85
C GLY A 232 8.21 -4.76 -12.13
N GLN A 233 7.55 -5.92 -12.16
CA GLN A 233 6.68 -6.32 -13.27
C GLN A 233 5.20 -5.95 -13.07
N GLN A 234 4.88 -5.24 -11.99
CA GLN A 234 3.53 -4.80 -11.64
C GLN A 234 3.18 -3.53 -12.45
N PRO A 235 2.00 -3.44 -13.12
CA PRO A 235 1.56 -2.20 -13.74
C PRO A 235 1.52 -1.06 -12.69
N GLY A 236 2.25 0.03 -12.92
CA GLY A 236 2.33 1.19 -12.02
C GLY A 236 3.55 1.25 -11.09
N SER A 237 4.23 0.12 -10.83
CA SER A 237 5.48 0.11 -10.02
C SER A 237 6.72 0.56 -10.80
N THR A 238 6.65 0.51 -12.14
CA THR A 238 7.79 0.74 -13.03
C THR A 238 8.35 2.15 -12.92
N GLU A 239 7.54 3.21 -12.82
CA GLU A 239 8.06 4.58 -12.78
C GLU A 239 8.88 4.87 -11.50
N TYR A 240 8.42 4.40 -10.33
CA TYR A 240 9.15 4.57 -9.08
C TYR A 240 10.39 3.67 -9.01
N MET A 241 10.28 2.44 -9.47
CA MET A 241 11.42 1.52 -9.55
C MET A 241 12.48 1.98 -10.56
N ASP A 242 12.07 2.63 -11.65
CA ASP A 242 12.96 3.25 -12.62
C ASP A 242 13.65 4.50 -12.03
N LEU A 243 12.95 5.30 -11.20
CA LEU A 243 13.57 6.39 -10.43
C LEU A 243 14.62 5.86 -9.44
N MET A 244 14.32 4.76 -8.74
CA MET A 244 15.25 4.08 -7.84
C MET A 244 16.50 3.56 -8.59
N LEU A 245 16.32 2.99 -9.78
CA LEU A 245 17.43 2.59 -10.66
C LEU A 245 18.29 3.78 -11.11
N ASN A 246 17.68 4.91 -11.43
CA ASN A 246 18.41 6.11 -11.81
C ASN A 246 19.13 6.77 -10.62
N SER A 247 18.62 6.58 -9.39
CA SER A 247 19.26 7.05 -8.16
C SER A 247 20.49 6.24 -7.76
N ASN A 248 20.61 4.97 -8.17
CA ASN A 248 21.81 4.15 -8.00
C ASN A 248 23.07 4.72 -8.69
N ASN A 249 22.93 5.72 -9.56
CA ASN A 249 24.08 6.46 -10.09
C ASN A 249 24.68 7.46 -9.09
N PHE A 250 24.00 7.70 -7.96
CA PHE A 250 24.52 8.44 -6.84
C PHE A 250 24.59 7.46 -5.66
N GLY A 251 25.80 7.03 -5.29
CA GLY A 251 25.99 6.30 -4.04
C GLY A 251 25.41 7.09 -2.85
N ILE A 252 25.25 6.43 -1.70
CA ILE A 252 24.73 7.05 -0.46
C ILE A 252 25.41 8.40 -0.16
N ASP A 253 26.71 8.52 -0.47
CA ASP A 253 27.48 9.76 -0.34
C ASP A 253 27.04 10.87 -1.32
N GLY A 254 26.68 10.52 -2.56
CA GLY A 254 26.28 11.47 -3.58
C GLY A 254 24.90 12.10 -3.34
N THR A 255 23.96 11.34 -2.76
CA THR A 255 22.61 11.84 -2.47
C THR A 255 22.61 12.80 -1.28
N ALA A 256 23.40 12.49 -0.23
CA ALA A 256 23.59 13.39 0.90
C ALA A 256 24.32 14.68 0.51
N GLU A 257 25.33 14.59 -0.37
CA GLU A 257 26.09 15.74 -0.85
C GLU A 257 25.26 16.62 -1.81
N LEU A 258 24.40 16.02 -2.64
CA LEU A 258 23.44 16.74 -3.48
C LEU A 258 22.39 17.49 -2.64
N LEU A 259 21.82 16.83 -1.62
CA LEU A 259 20.85 17.43 -0.72
C LEU A 259 21.49 18.58 0.09
N ALA A 260 22.71 18.38 0.61
CA ALA A 260 23.47 19.40 1.30
C ALA A 260 23.77 20.60 0.39
N ASN A 261 24.15 20.37 -0.88
CA ASN A 261 24.41 21.45 -1.84
C ASN A 261 23.15 22.24 -2.23
N VAL A 262 21.99 21.57 -2.34
CA VAL A 262 20.70 22.21 -2.56
C VAL A 262 20.28 23.04 -1.34
N ILE A 263 20.52 22.55 -0.13
CA ILE A 263 20.21 23.27 1.12
C ILE A 263 21.10 24.52 1.24
N ARG A 264 22.42 24.39 1.07
CA ARG A 264 23.35 25.55 1.11
C ARG A 264 23.01 26.61 0.07
N LYS A 265 22.67 26.18 -1.15
CA LYS A 265 22.35 27.09 -2.27
C LYS A 265 21.05 27.87 -2.06
N ASN A 266 20.04 27.27 -1.43
CA ASN A 266 18.71 27.88 -1.31
C ASN A 266 18.44 28.52 0.07
N PHE A 267 19.16 28.10 1.11
CA PHE A 267 18.92 28.56 2.48
C PHE A 267 20.10 29.28 3.14
N GLY A 268 21.22 29.48 2.42
CA GLY A 268 22.29 30.41 2.83
C GLY A 268 23.11 29.95 4.05
N LEU A 269 23.32 28.65 4.21
CA LEU A 269 24.28 28.05 5.16
C LEU A 269 25.62 27.74 4.49
#